data_AF-D4CTM1-F1
#
_entry.id   AF-D4CTM1-F1
#
_cell.length_a   1.000
_cell.length_b   1.000
_cell.length_c   1.000
_cell.angle_alpha   90.00
_cell.angle_beta   90.00
_cell.angle_gamma   90.00
#
_symmetry.space_group_name_H-M   'P 1'
#
loop_
_entity.id
_entity.type
_entity.pdbx_description
1 polymer ?
#
loop_
_entity_poly.entity_id
_entity_poly.type
_entity_poly.pdbx_seq_one_letter_code
_entity_poly.pdbx_strand_id
1 'polypeptide(L)' 'MIKNDIEMGLKYFKAITINVFVDNGTVVKRDAELVKWFVQDMRHLFDNDRVEILIDNKDLGVFEQ' A
#
# COMPACT_ATOMS: atom_id res chain seq x y z
N MET A 1 -0.83 -13.17 -6.98
CA MET A 1 0.14 -12.98 -5.89
C MET A 1 -0.33 -11.83 -5.03
N ILE A 2 -0.09 -10.56 -5.39
CA ILE A 2 -0.51 -9.38 -4.59
C ILE A 2 -2.01 -9.37 -4.24
N LYS A 3 -2.91 -9.63 -5.20
CA LYS A 3 -4.36 -9.71 -4.93
C LYS A 3 -4.69 -10.77 -3.88
N ASN A 4 -4.13 -11.97 -4.04
CA ASN A 4 -4.33 -13.08 -3.11
C ASN A 4 -3.77 -12.75 -1.71
N ASP A 5 -2.65 -12.03 -1.62
CA ASP A 5 -2.07 -11.62 -0.34
C ASP A 5 -2.98 -10.63 0.39
N ILE A 6 -3.58 -9.67 -0.35
CA ILE A 6 -4.59 -8.75 0.18
C ILE A 6 -5.83 -9.52 0.65
N GLU A 7 -6.35 -10.45 -0.17
CA GLU A 7 -7.50 -11.28 0.17
C GLU A 7 -7.25 -12.13 1.43
N MET A 8 -6.06 -12.73 1.53
CA MET A 8 -5.61 -13.46 2.71
C MET A 8 -5.55 -12.55 3.94
N GLY A 9 -5.00 -11.34 3.78
CA GLY A 9 -4.95 -10.31 4.81
C GLY A 9 -6.34 -9.99 5.36
N LEU A 10 -7.28 -9.65 4.46
CA LEU A 10 -8.66 -9.32 4.82
C LEU A 10 -9.43 -10.49 5.46
N LYS A 11 -9.12 -11.72 5.04
CA LYS A 11 -9.75 -12.94 5.55
C LYS A 11 -9.30 -13.27 6.98
N TYR A 12 -8.03 -13.11 7.31
CA TYR A 12 -7.46 -13.60 8.57
C TYR A 12 -7.12 -12.50 9.59
N PHE A 13 -7.03 -11.23 9.17
CA PHE A 13 -6.66 -10.12 10.05
C PHE A 13 -7.77 -9.09 10.15
N LYS A 14 -7.96 -8.49 11.33
CA LYS A 14 -9.00 -7.48 11.58
C LYS A 14 -8.78 -6.19 10.79
N ALA A 15 -7.55 -5.80 10.55
CA ALA A 15 -7.16 -4.67 9.71
C ALA A 15 -5.81 -4.97 9.07
N ILE A 16 -5.53 -4.34 7.93
CA ILE A 16 -4.26 -4.46 7.22
C ILE A 16 -3.77 -3.08 6.76
N THR A 17 -2.45 -2.94 6.66
CA THR A 17 -1.81 -1.76 6.09
C THR A 17 -1.05 -2.15 4.83
N ILE A 18 -1.29 -1.45 3.73
CA ILE A 18 -0.61 -1.63 2.45
C ILE A 18 0.32 -0.44 2.23
N ASN A 19 1.63 -0.69 2.29
CA ASN A 19 2.67 0.30 2.06
C ASN A 19 3.15 0.23 0.60
N VAL A 20 2.96 1.31 -0.16
CA VAL A 20 3.50 1.43 -1.50
C VAL A 20 4.93 1.94 -1.40
N PHE A 21 5.88 1.13 -1.83
CA PHE A 21 7.30 1.42 -1.67
C PHE A 21 7.71 2.78 -2.27
N VAL A 22 8.32 3.64 -1.47
CA VAL A 22 8.92 4.92 -1.88
C VAL A 22 10.43 4.76 -1.95
N ASP A 23 11.04 5.30 -3.01
CA ASP A 23 12.49 5.24 -3.17
C ASP A 23 13.21 5.90 -1.98
N ASN A 24 14.16 5.15 -1.41
CA ASN A 24 14.89 5.54 -0.20
C ASN A 24 16.42 5.50 -0.39
N GLY A 25 16.89 5.55 -1.64
CA GLY A 25 18.31 5.51 -1.98
C GLY A 25 18.95 4.11 -1.94
N THR A 26 18.23 3.07 -1.51
CA THR A 26 18.73 1.68 -1.57
C THR A 26 18.68 1.11 -2.99
N VAL A 27 19.19 -0.12 -3.15
CA VAL A 27 19.21 -0.84 -4.44
C VAL A 27 17.81 -1.22 -4.93
N VAL A 28 16.84 -1.36 -4.03
CA VAL A 28 15.45 -1.62 -4.38
C VAL A 28 14.82 -0.33 -4.88
N LYS A 29 14.14 -0.40 -6.04
CA LYS A 29 13.51 0.75 -6.69
C LYS A 29 12.01 0.59 -6.79
N ARG A 30 11.29 1.71 -6.72
CA ARG A 30 9.86 1.79 -6.96
C ARG A 30 9.55 1.43 -8.40
N ASP A 31 8.57 0.54 -8.58
CA ASP A 31 8.01 0.20 -9.88
C ASP A 31 6.81 1.10 -10.17
N ALA A 32 6.97 2.03 -11.12
CA ALA A 32 5.94 3.01 -11.46
C ALA A 32 4.70 2.36 -12.13
N GLU A 33 4.87 1.29 -12.89
CA GLU A 33 3.76 0.59 -13.55
C GLU A 33 2.94 -0.17 -12.52
N LEU A 34 3.61 -0.83 -11.57
CA LEU A 34 2.94 -1.52 -10.47
C LEU A 34 2.17 -0.56 -9.56
N VAL A 35 2.73 0.61 -9.27
CA VAL A 35 2.06 1.67 -8.52
C VAL A 35 0.81 2.15 -9.24
N LYS A 36 0.91 2.40 -10.55
CA LYS A 36 -0.24 2.83 -11.35
C LYS A 36 -1.34 1.77 -11.35
N TRP A 37 -0.98 0.51 -11.56
CA TRP A 37 -1.89 -0.62 -11.45
C TRP A 37 -2.57 -0.67 -10.07
N PHE A 38 -1.81 -0.53 -8.98
CA PHE A 38 -2.37 -0.57 -7.63
C PHE A 38 -3.40 0.54 -7.41
N VAL A 39 -3.07 1.79 -7.76
CA VAL A 39 -3.98 2.94 -7.57
C VAL A 39 -5.26 2.81 -8.42
N GLN A 40 -5.18 2.19 -9.59
CA GLN A 40 -6.31 2.03 -10.51
C GLN A 40 -7.14 0.79 -10.20
N ASP A 41 -6.52 -0.39 -10.19
CA ASP A 41 -7.19 -1.69 -10.06
C ASP A 41 -7.59 -2.01 -8.61
N MET A 42 -6.84 -1.51 -7.62
CA MET A 42 -7.12 -1.72 -6.20
C MET A 42 -7.88 -0.54 -5.57
N ARG A 43 -8.45 0.36 -6.38
CA ARG A 43 -9.17 1.55 -5.90
C ARG A 43 -10.26 1.25 -4.87
N HIS A 44 -10.93 0.10 -4.99
CA HIS A 44 -11.96 -0.34 -4.05
C HIS A 44 -11.45 -0.55 -2.61
N LEU A 45 -10.14 -0.73 -2.41
CA LEU A 45 -9.55 -0.87 -1.08
C LEU A 45 -9.47 0.46 -0.33
N PHE A 46 -9.48 1.60 -1.02
CA PHE A 46 -9.43 2.94 -0.40
C PHE A 46 -10.70 3.28 0.37
N ASP A 47 -11.81 2.63 0.03
CA ASP A 47 -13.11 2.82 0.69
C ASP A 47 -13.34 1.81 1.83
N ASN A 48 -12.38 0.93 2.11
CA ASN A 48 -12.48 -0.11 3.12
C ASN A 48 -11.90 0.37 4.46
N ASP A 49 -12.74 0.47 5.49
CA ASP A 49 -12.38 0.94 6.84
C ASP A 49 -11.33 0.07 7.56
N ARG A 50 -11.13 -1.16 7.10
CA ARG A 50 -10.13 -2.10 7.63
C ARG A 50 -8.80 -2.04 6.88
N VAL A 51 -8.69 -1.23 5.83
CA VAL A 51 -7.48 -1.12 5.00
C VAL A 51 -6.91 0.29 5.10
N GLU A 52 -5.69 0.37 5.59
CA GLU A 52 -4.91 1.61 5.55
C GLU A 52 -3.92 1.53 4.39
N ILE A 53 -3.90 2.54 3.53
CA ILE A 53 -3.03 2.58 2.34
C ILE A 53 -2.11 3.77 2.46
N LEU A 54 -0.80 3.51 2.40
CA LEU A 54 0.25 4.51 2.49
C LEU A 54 0.99 4.54 1.14
N ILE A 55 0.67 5.53 0.30
CA ILE A 55 1.25 5.72 -1.03
C ILE A 55 2.57 6.48 -0.95
N ASP A 56 2.62 7.47 -0.05
CA ASP A 56 3.76 8.30 0.29
C ASP A 56 4.11 8.13 1.77
N ASN A 57 5.39 8.29 2.11
CA ASN A 57 5.86 8.16 3.49
C ASN A 57 5.26 9.25 4.42
N LYS A 58 4.65 10.29 3.87
CA LYS A 58 4.00 11.39 4.60
C LYS A 58 2.54 11.12 4.93
N ASP A 59 1.95 10.03 4.46
CA ASP A 59 0.50 9.78 4.58
C ASP A 59 0.03 9.60 6.04
N LEU A 60 0.95 9.22 6.95
CA LEU A 60 0.67 9.17 8.39
C LEU A 60 0.91 10.51 9.13
N GLY A 61 1.37 11.56 8.43
CA GLY A 61 1.64 12.87 9.02
C GLY A 61 2.78 12.91 10.04
N VAL A 62 3.59 11.84 10.14
CA VAL A 62 4.78 11.78 10.99
C VAL A 62 5.97 12.27 10.17
N PHE A 63 6.47 13.46 10.50
CA PHE A 63 7.66 14.04 9.88
C PHE A 63 8.89 13.73 10.74
N GLU A 64 9.99 13.30 10.12
CA GLU A 64 11.31 13.32 10.77
C GLU A 64 11.67 14.79 11.08
N GLN A 65 12.05 15.06 12.34
CA GLN A 65 12.64 16.35 12.75
C GLN A 65 14.14 16.37 12.50
#